data_AF-A0AAV8GF17-F1
#
_entry.id   AF-A0AAV8GF17-F1
#
_cell.length_a   1.000
_cell.length_b   1.000
_cell.length_c   1.000
_cell.angle_alpha   90.00
_cell.angle_beta   90.00
_cell.angle_gamma   90.00
#
_symmetry.space_group_name_H-M   'P 1'
#
loop_
_entity.id
_entity.type
_entity.pdbx_description
1 polymer ?
#
loop_
_entity_poly.entity_id
_entity_poly.type
_entity_poly.pdbx_seq_one_letter_code
_entity_poly.pdbx_strand_id
1 'polypeptide(L)'
;MNPSIPLLSLLSFLLLSSLPSSLSSNPTTTQTTTPLDHLCNNLGGFYITPDYCFTTFAADSRSHTADYNLLALICLNLTISNATDVKSTINSMLTSSTFSSSTPSSEPVYKGLQTCFKLYDDVIASLRWSAQSVSAGRYDGAKEVVEQAVGVPASCDAMPGLPLSKENDGFSRIALLSQAVVSYLAN
;
A
#
# COMPACT_ATOMS: atom_id res chain seq x y z
N MET A 1 13.99 18.31 90.39
CA MET A 1 14.68 19.26 89.51
C MET A 1 14.02 19.17 88.15
N ASN A 2 13.36 20.24 87.72
CA ASN A 2 12.82 20.40 86.37
C ASN A 2 13.96 20.79 85.43
N PRO A 3 13.88 20.48 84.12
CA PRO A 3 13.53 21.59 83.24
C PRO A 3 12.53 21.24 82.13
N SER A 4 11.76 22.27 81.80
CA SER A 4 10.70 22.39 80.79
C SER A 4 11.22 22.51 79.36
N ILE A 5 10.48 22.01 78.37
CA ILE A 5 10.54 22.37 76.92
C ILE A 5 9.11 22.27 76.33
N PRO A 6 8.69 23.13 75.37
CA PRO A 6 7.38 23.78 75.41
C PRO A 6 6.28 23.16 74.53
N LEU A 7 5.07 23.42 75.01
CA LEU A 7 3.78 23.47 74.31
C LEU A 7 3.90 24.46 73.13
N LEU A 8 3.59 24.06 71.87
CA LEU A 8 2.87 24.87 70.85
C LEU A 8 2.92 24.38 69.38
N SER A 9 3.49 23.22 69.01
CA SER A 9 3.74 22.91 67.58
C SER A 9 2.94 21.74 66.97
N LEU A 10 1.75 21.39 67.47
CA LEU A 10 1.00 20.25 66.90
C LEU A 10 -0.49 20.47 66.57
N LEU A 11 -0.95 21.72 66.47
CA LEU A 11 -2.34 22.04 66.13
C LEU A 11 -2.56 22.69 64.74
N SER A 12 -1.55 22.70 63.86
CA SER A 12 -1.63 23.37 62.55
C SER A 12 -1.77 22.46 61.33
N PHE A 13 -2.12 21.18 61.48
CA PHE A 13 -2.34 20.26 60.34
C PHE A 13 -3.78 19.74 60.22
N LEU A 14 -4.76 20.49 60.75
CA LEU A 14 -6.18 20.11 60.71
C LEU A 14 -7.06 20.90 59.73
N LEU A 15 -6.51 21.77 58.88
CA LEU A 15 -7.29 22.40 57.82
C LEU A 15 -6.42 22.59 56.57
N LEU A 16 -6.62 21.74 55.56
CA LEU A 16 -6.66 22.08 54.12
C LEU A 16 -6.53 20.78 53.32
N SER A 17 -7.64 20.30 52.74
CA SER A 17 -7.74 19.72 51.38
C SER A 17 -8.89 18.70 51.24
N SER A 18 -10.12 19.13 51.48
CA SER A 18 -11.28 18.50 50.84
C SER A 18 -11.44 19.10 49.43
N LEU A 19 -10.67 18.61 48.45
CA LEU A 19 -10.97 18.84 47.04
C LEU A 19 -11.96 17.75 46.58
N PRO A 20 -13.14 18.10 46.04
CA PRO A 20 -13.94 17.14 45.30
C PRO A 20 -13.18 16.77 44.02
N SER A 21 -12.81 15.49 43.88
CA SER A 21 -12.31 14.96 42.62
C SER A 21 -13.39 15.13 41.56
N SER A 22 -13.22 16.12 40.69
CA SER A 22 -13.96 16.20 39.45
C SER A 22 -13.63 14.94 38.65
N LEU A 23 -14.62 14.05 38.51
CA LEU A 23 -14.59 13.00 37.51
C LEU A 23 -14.51 13.68 36.14
N SER A 24 -13.29 13.85 35.65
CA SER A 24 -13.07 14.07 34.23
C SER A 24 -13.43 12.77 33.53
N SER A 25 -14.67 12.69 33.07
CA SER A 25 -15.04 11.73 32.03
C SER A 25 -14.23 12.09 30.79
N ASN A 26 -13.04 11.52 30.67
CA ASN A 26 -12.37 11.42 29.38
C ASN A 26 -13.39 10.81 28.43
N PRO A 27 -13.78 11.49 27.33
CA PRO A 27 -14.52 10.81 26.29
C PRO A 27 -13.64 9.66 25.84
N THR A 28 -14.07 8.43 26.15
CA THR A 28 -13.54 7.26 25.46
C THR A 28 -14.04 7.42 24.03
N THR A 29 -13.26 8.12 23.21
CA THR A 29 -13.48 8.15 21.78
C THR A 29 -13.33 6.70 21.33
N THR A 30 -14.44 5.98 21.22
CA THR A 30 -14.49 4.73 20.48
C THR A 30 -14.07 5.07 19.06
N GLN A 31 -12.77 4.94 18.80
CA GLN A 31 -12.17 5.17 17.50
C GLN A 31 -12.88 4.20 16.55
N THR A 32 -13.78 4.75 15.74
CA THR A 32 -14.53 3.93 14.78
C THR A 32 -13.54 3.57 13.69
N THR A 33 -13.03 2.34 13.72
CA THR A 33 -12.07 1.86 12.73
C THR A 33 -12.79 1.74 11.39
N THR A 34 -12.29 2.45 10.38
CA THR A 34 -12.82 2.37 9.02
C THR A 34 -12.47 1.02 8.37
N PRO A 35 -13.15 0.61 7.29
CA PRO A 35 -12.72 -0.54 6.50
C PRO A 35 -11.26 -0.42 6.04
N LEU A 36 -10.81 0.78 5.67
CA LEU A 36 -9.41 1.03 5.31
C LEU A 36 -8.46 0.77 6.48
N ASP A 37 -8.80 1.24 7.68
CA ASP A 37 -8.00 0.99 8.89
C ASP A 37 -7.89 -0.51 9.16
N HIS A 38 -9.02 -1.23 9.09
CA HIS A 38 -9.02 -2.67 9.31
C HIS A 38 -8.21 -3.39 8.24
N LEU A 39 -8.40 -3.06 6.96
CA LEU A 39 -7.67 -3.65 5.85
C LEU A 39 -6.16 -3.47 6.02
N CYS A 40 -5.67 -2.22 6.08
CA CYS A 40 -4.24 -1.92 6.10
C CYS A 40 -3.51 -2.47 7.34
N ASN A 41 -4.22 -2.68 8.45
CA ASN A 41 -3.64 -3.32 9.65
C ASN A 41 -3.66 -4.87 9.60
N ASN A 42 -4.42 -5.49 8.68
CA ASN A 42 -4.62 -6.95 8.65
C ASN A 42 -4.15 -7.64 7.35
N LEU A 43 -3.56 -6.92 6.38
CA LEU A 43 -3.02 -7.54 5.16
C LEU A 43 -1.87 -8.55 5.40
N GLY A 44 -1.26 -8.54 6.60
CA GLY A 44 -0.55 -9.70 7.15
C GLY A 44 0.67 -10.24 6.39
N GLY A 45 1.42 -9.41 5.66
CA GLY A 45 2.55 -9.86 4.84
C GLY A 45 3.87 -9.13 5.11
N PHE A 46 5.01 -9.81 4.92
CA PHE A 46 6.36 -9.25 5.11
C PHE A 46 6.72 -8.09 4.15
N TYR A 47 5.97 -7.93 3.07
CA TYR A 47 6.30 -7.01 1.98
C TYR A 47 5.42 -5.76 1.92
N ILE A 48 4.31 -5.73 2.69
CA ILE A 48 3.34 -4.62 2.69
C ILE A 48 3.20 -4.09 4.10
N THR A 49 3.76 -2.90 4.34
CA THR A 49 3.59 -2.21 5.62
C THR A 49 2.24 -1.48 5.66
N PRO A 50 1.64 -1.30 6.85
CA PRO A 50 0.45 -0.46 7.01
C PRO A 50 0.64 0.94 6.42
N ASP A 51 1.80 1.57 6.68
CA ASP A 51 2.14 2.90 6.14
C ASP A 51 2.09 2.95 4.61
N TYR A 52 2.61 1.92 3.94
CA TYR A 52 2.58 1.86 2.49
C TYR A 52 1.15 1.67 1.97
N CYS A 53 0.35 0.81 2.63
CA CYS A 53 -1.06 0.62 2.33
C CYS A 53 -1.82 1.96 2.42
N PHE A 54 -1.73 2.66 3.56
CA PHE A 54 -2.38 3.96 3.76
C PHE A 54 -1.92 5.00 2.73
N THR A 55 -0.60 5.11 2.51
CA THR A 55 -0.04 6.08 1.55
C THR A 55 -0.53 5.82 0.13
N THR A 56 -0.67 4.55 -0.25
CA THR A 56 -1.17 4.19 -1.58
C THR A 56 -2.66 4.54 -1.73
N PHE A 57 -3.47 4.23 -0.73
CA PHE A 57 -4.91 4.56 -0.74
C PHE A 57 -5.18 6.07 -0.63
N ALA A 58 -4.27 6.86 -0.05
CA ALA A 58 -4.38 8.32 -0.01
C ALA A 58 -4.35 8.97 -1.40
N ALA A 59 -3.92 8.26 -2.45
CA ALA A 59 -4.00 8.73 -3.83
C ALA A 59 -5.45 8.86 -4.34
N ASP A 60 -6.42 8.22 -3.69
CA ASP A 60 -7.84 8.31 -4.03
C ASP A 60 -8.66 8.67 -2.78
N SER A 61 -9.28 9.86 -2.80
CA SER A 61 -10.05 10.38 -1.67
C SER A 61 -11.27 9.52 -1.30
N ARG A 62 -11.75 8.68 -2.22
CA ARG A 62 -12.88 7.76 -1.96
C ARG A 62 -12.50 6.67 -0.98
N SER A 63 -11.21 6.36 -0.82
CA SER A 63 -10.72 5.28 0.06
C SER A 63 -11.12 5.49 1.52
N HIS A 64 -11.30 6.73 1.98
CA HIS A 64 -11.63 7.04 3.37
C HIS A 64 -13.02 6.57 3.80
N THR A 65 -13.96 6.47 2.86
CA THR A 65 -15.35 6.06 3.12
C THR A 65 -15.74 4.80 2.34
N ALA A 66 -14.78 4.19 1.64
CA ALA A 66 -14.98 3.02 0.82
C ALA A 66 -15.27 1.78 1.67
N ASP A 67 -16.14 0.91 1.17
CA ASP A 67 -16.20 -0.48 1.61
C ASP A 67 -15.01 -1.28 1.04
N TYR A 68 -14.88 -2.53 1.46
CA TYR A 68 -13.78 -3.38 1.01
C TYR A 68 -13.76 -3.62 -0.50
N ASN A 69 -14.92 -3.70 -1.16
CA ASN A 69 -14.99 -3.92 -2.59
C ASN A 69 -14.44 -2.70 -3.35
N LEU A 70 -14.88 -1.50 -2.96
CA LEU A 70 -14.36 -0.26 -3.54
C LEU A 70 -12.87 -0.08 -3.24
N LEU A 71 -12.38 -0.46 -2.05
CA LEU A 71 -10.94 -0.45 -1.74
C LEU A 71 -10.16 -1.39 -2.68
N ALA A 72 -10.63 -2.61 -2.93
CA ALA A 72 -9.98 -3.51 -3.88
C ALA A 72 -9.96 -2.94 -5.31
N LEU A 73 -11.07 -2.32 -5.75
CA LEU A 73 -11.14 -1.67 -7.06
C LEU A 73 -10.19 -0.46 -7.16
N ILE A 74 -10.10 0.37 -6.13
CA ILE A 74 -9.15 1.49 -6.08
C ILE A 74 -7.72 0.95 -6.22
N CYS A 75 -7.37 -0.07 -5.44
CA CYS A 75 -6.04 -0.67 -5.46
C CYS A 75 -5.68 -1.21 -6.86
N LEU A 76 -6.57 -2.01 -7.46
CA LEU A 76 -6.39 -2.54 -8.81
C LEU A 76 -6.27 -1.44 -9.88
N ASN A 77 -7.06 -0.38 -9.78
CA ASN A 77 -6.97 0.74 -10.72
C ASN A 77 -5.64 1.50 -10.60
N LEU A 78 -5.12 1.68 -9.39
CA LEU A 78 -3.79 2.25 -9.19
C LEU A 78 -2.70 1.32 -9.76
N THR A 79 -2.82 0.00 -9.58
CA THR A 79 -1.92 -0.99 -10.20
C THR A 79 -1.97 -0.94 -11.73
N ILE A 80 -3.16 -0.86 -12.32
CA ILE A 80 -3.35 -0.71 -13.79
C ILE A 80 -2.73 0.59 -14.30
N SER A 81 -2.93 1.70 -13.58
CA SER A 81 -2.33 3.00 -13.92
C SER A 81 -0.82 2.89 -13.94
N ASN A 82 -0.23 2.31 -12.89
CA ASN A 82 1.22 2.17 -12.80
C ASN A 82 1.77 1.25 -13.91
N ALA A 83 1.12 0.11 -14.20
CA ALA A 83 1.50 -0.75 -15.33
C ALA A 83 1.45 0.00 -16.67
N THR A 84 0.45 0.86 -16.86
CA THR A 84 0.30 1.70 -18.05
C THR A 84 1.44 2.71 -18.16
N ASP A 85 1.85 3.31 -17.04
CA ASP A 85 2.99 4.22 -16.98
C ASP A 85 4.29 3.50 -17.35
N VAL A 86 4.53 2.30 -16.80
CA VAL A 86 5.73 1.50 -17.16
C VAL A 86 5.72 1.15 -18.65
N LYS A 87 4.59 0.69 -19.18
CA LYS A 87 4.43 0.42 -20.62
C LYS A 87 4.74 1.66 -21.47
N SER A 88 4.28 2.84 -21.04
CA SER A 88 4.54 4.11 -21.72
C SER A 88 6.04 4.49 -21.71
N THR A 89 6.72 4.26 -20.58
CA THR A 89 8.16 4.42 -20.45
C THR A 89 8.91 3.50 -21.42
N ILE A 90 8.53 2.22 -21.48
CA ILE A 90 9.11 1.26 -22.42
C ILE A 90 8.88 1.70 -23.87
N ASN A 91 7.68 2.15 -24.21
CA ASN A 91 7.36 2.66 -25.54
C ASN A 91 8.25 3.87 -25.91
N SER A 92 8.43 4.79 -24.97
CA SER A 92 9.29 5.96 -25.17
C SER A 92 10.74 5.54 -25.43
N MET A 93 11.25 4.55 -24.68
CA MET A 93 12.58 3.97 -24.93
C MET A 93 12.69 3.34 -26.32
N LEU A 94 11.70 2.54 -26.74
CA LEU A 94 11.64 1.91 -28.07
C LEU A 94 11.64 2.92 -29.22
N THR A 95 11.05 4.10 -29.02
CA THR A 95 11.04 5.18 -30.02
C THR A 95 12.28 6.07 -30.00
N SER A 96 13.13 5.95 -28.97
CA SER A 96 14.34 6.76 -28.84
C SER A 96 15.48 6.22 -29.70
N SER A 97 16.35 7.10 -30.18
CA SER A 97 17.55 6.71 -30.93
C SER A 97 18.55 5.92 -30.09
N THR A 98 18.52 6.08 -28.75
CA THR A 98 19.42 5.42 -27.80
C THR A 98 19.27 3.90 -27.79
N PHE A 99 18.03 3.41 -27.93
CA PHE A 99 17.72 1.98 -27.88
C PHE A 99 17.34 1.41 -29.25
N SER A 100 17.47 2.19 -30.32
CA SER A 100 17.19 1.72 -31.68
C SER A 100 18.03 0.49 -32.03
N SER A 101 17.47 -0.46 -32.76
CA SER A 101 18.13 -1.70 -33.23
C SER A 101 19.19 -1.46 -34.33
N SER A 102 19.71 -0.24 -34.43
CA SER A 102 20.63 0.21 -35.48
C SER A 102 22.04 -0.40 -35.36
N THR A 103 22.40 -0.93 -34.19
CA THR A 103 23.71 -1.56 -33.96
C THR A 103 23.54 -2.98 -33.38
N PRO A 104 24.47 -3.91 -33.66
CA PRO A 104 24.43 -5.26 -33.08
C PRO A 104 24.48 -5.26 -31.53
N SER A 105 25.07 -4.23 -30.92
CA SER A 105 25.16 -4.10 -29.46
C SER A 105 23.86 -3.63 -28.80
N SER A 106 22.97 -2.94 -29.53
CA SER A 106 21.68 -2.47 -29.01
C SER A 106 20.53 -3.43 -29.29
N GLU A 107 20.69 -4.36 -30.24
CA GLU A 107 19.66 -5.33 -30.62
C GLU A 107 19.11 -6.16 -29.45
N PRO A 108 19.92 -6.71 -28.51
CA PRO A 108 19.40 -7.45 -27.36
C PRO A 108 18.53 -6.59 -26.43
N VAL A 109 18.96 -5.35 -26.19
CA VAL A 109 18.23 -4.38 -25.35
C VAL A 109 16.89 -4.02 -26.02
N TYR A 110 16.90 -3.74 -27.32
CA TYR A 110 15.68 -3.45 -28.07
C TYR A 110 14.67 -4.60 -28.02
N LYS A 111 15.13 -5.86 -28.24
CA LYS A 111 14.27 -7.05 -28.13
C LYS A 111 13.73 -7.25 -26.71
N GLY A 112 14.55 -6.97 -25.69
CA GLY A 112 14.11 -7.01 -24.31
C GLY A 112 12.99 -6.00 -24.04
N LEU A 113 13.17 -4.74 -24.47
CA LEU A 113 12.13 -3.71 -24.36
C LEU A 113 10.84 -4.11 -25.10
N GLN A 114 10.94 -4.69 -26.30
CA GLN A 114 9.75 -5.19 -27.02
C GLN A 114 9.03 -6.31 -26.28
N THR A 115 9.78 -7.20 -25.62
CA THR A 115 9.20 -8.29 -24.83
C THR A 115 8.51 -7.74 -23.58
N CYS A 116 9.17 -6.83 -22.85
CA CYS A 116 8.58 -6.14 -21.71
C CYS A 116 7.35 -5.32 -22.08
N PHE A 117 7.35 -4.64 -23.23
CA PHE A 117 6.18 -3.92 -23.70
C PHE A 117 4.96 -4.84 -23.84
N LYS A 118 5.15 -6.05 -24.39
CA LYS A 118 4.07 -7.05 -24.54
C LYS A 118 3.62 -7.61 -23.19
N LEU A 119 4.57 -7.97 -22.31
CA LEU A 119 4.23 -8.45 -20.97
C LEU A 119 3.41 -7.42 -20.18
N TYR A 120 3.78 -6.14 -20.25
CA TYR A 120 3.00 -5.07 -19.62
C TYR A 120 1.65 -4.82 -20.33
N ASP A 121 1.54 -5.01 -21.65
CA ASP A 121 0.25 -4.94 -22.33
C ASP A 121 -0.71 -6.05 -21.87
N ASP A 122 -0.20 -7.29 -21.83
CA ASP A 122 -0.94 -8.47 -21.42
C ASP A 122 -1.38 -8.39 -19.95
N VAL A 123 -0.49 -7.91 -19.06
CA VAL A 123 -0.83 -7.74 -17.64
C VAL A 123 -1.86 -6.64 -17.43
N ILE A 124 -1.83 -5.56 -18.20
CA ILE A 124 -2.86 -4.50 -18.13
C ILE A 124 -4.23 -5.07 -18.49
N ALA A 125 -4.33 -5.86 -19.56
CA ALA A 125 -5.58 -6.50 -19.96
C ALA A 125 -6.08 -7.46 -18.86
N SER A 126 -5.18 -8.25 -18.28
CA SER A 126 -5.48 -9.20 -17.22
C SER A 126 -5.93 -8.52 -15.93
N LEU A 127 -5.25 -7.45 -15.50
CA LEU A 127 -5.64 -6.66 -14.34
C LEU A 127 -6.99 -5.97 -14.52
N ARG A 128 -7.32 -5.50 -15.73
CA ARG A 128 -8.67 -4.97 -16.03
C ARG A 128 -9.74 -6.04 -15.88
N TRP A 129 -9.48 -7.26 -16.34
CA TRP A 129 -10.38 -8.39 -16.10
C TRP A 129 -10.51 -8.68 -14.60
N SER A 130 -9.41 -8.63 -13.84
CA SER A 130 -9.43 -8.81 -12.38
C SER A 130 -10.31 -7.75 -11.70
N ALA A 131 -10.19 -6.48 -12.10
CA ALA A 131 -11.06 -5.40 -11.60
C ALA A 131 -12.54 -5.64 -11.92
N GLN A 132 -12.88 -6.16 -13.10
CA GLN A 132 -14.26 -6.53 -13.45
C GLN A 132 -14.77 -7.74 -12.65
N SER A 133 -13.89 -8.68 -12.30
CA SER A 133 -14.24 -9.81 -11.45
C SER A 133 -14.47 -9.37 -10.01
N VAL A 134 -13.61 -8.50 -9.46
CA VAL A 134 -13.79 -7.87 -8.14
C VAL A 134 -15.10 -7.09 -8.08
N SER A 135 -15.41 -6.27 -9.09
CA SER A 135 -16.67 -5.50 -9.08
C SER A 135 -17.92 -6.39 -9.09
N ALA A 136 -17.80 -7.62 -9.61
CA ALA A 136 -18.83 -8.65 -9.58
C ALA A 136 -18.77 -9.56 -8.33
N GLY A 137 -17.91 -9.27 -7.35
CA GLY A 137 -17.72 -10.05 -6.13
C GLY A 137 -17.01 -11.39 -6.32
N ARG A 138 -16.30 -11.59 -7.45
CA ARG A 138 -15.57 -12.82 -7.78
C ARG A 138 -14.08 -12.66 -7.48
N TYR A 139 -13.70 -12.83 -6.21
CA TYR A 139 -12.34 -12.56 -5.74
C TYR A 139 -11.34 -13.68 -6.07
N ASP A 140 -11.76 -14.96 -6.08
CA ASP A 140 -10.84 -16.09 -6.31
C ASP A 140 -10.12 -16.02 -7.66
N GLY A 141 -10.87 -15.87 -8.75
CA GLY A 141 -10.28 -15.72 -10.07
C GLY A 141 -9.49 -14.41 -10.22
N ALA A 142 -9.97 -13.33 -9.59
CA ALA A 142 -9.27 -12.06 -9.59
C ALA A 142 -7.89 -12.14 -8.91
N LYS A 143 -7.80 -12.90 -7.80
CA LYS A 143 -6.58 -13.17 -7.06
C LYS A 143 -5.55 -13.84 -7.96
N GLU A 144 -5.86 -14.98 -8.57
CA GLU A 144 -4.93 -15.75 -9.41
C GLU A 144 -4.32 -14.91 -10.54
N VAL A 145 -5.10 -13.99 -11.11
CA VAL A 145 -4.63 -13.08 -12.15
C VAL A 145 -3.66 -12.03 -11.59
N VAL A 146 -3.95 -11.47 -10.42
CA VAL A 146 -3.05 -10.49 -9.78
C VAL A 146 -1.76 -11.16 -9.33
N GLU A 147 -1.81 -12.41 -8.86
CA GLU A 147 -0.63 -13.19 -8.50
C GLU A 147 0.34 -13.35 -9.68
N GLN A 148 -0.19 -13.61 -10.88
CA GLN A 148 0.62 -13.67 -12.10
C GLN A 148 1.25 -12.31 -12.45
N ALA A 149 0.53 -11.22 -12.21
CA ALA A 149 1.02 -9.87 -12.49
C ALA A 149 2.29 -9.51 -11.70
N VAL A 150 2.43 -10.04 -10.47
CA VAL A 150 3.61 -9.81 -9.61
C VAL A 150 4.91 -10.31 -10.26
N GLY A 151 4.85 -11.31 -11.15
CA GLY A 151 6.04 -11.88 -11.81
C GLY A 151 6.56 -11.08 -13.02
N VAL A 152 5.80 -10.10 -13.52
CA VAL A 152 6.16 -9.35 -14.73
C VAL A 152 7.44 -8.52 -14.56
N PRO A 153 7.62 -7.73 -13.48
CA PRO A 153 8.87 -7.02 -13.18
C PRO A 153 10.11 -7.90 -13.24
N ALA A 154 10.10 -9.01 -12.50
CA ALA A 154 11.24 -9.91 -12.44
C ALA A 154 11.58 -10.52 -13.81
N SER A 155 10.56 -10.81 -14.63
CA SER A 155 10.76 -11.29 -16.00
C SER A 155 11.46 -10.24 -16.87
N CYS A 156 11.16 -8.97 -16.66
CA CYS A 156 11.80 -7.85 -17.34
C CYS A 156 13.21 -7.56 -16.83
N ASP A 157 13.43 -7.56 -15.51
CA ASP A 157 14.75 -7.31 -14.91
C ASP A 157 15.76 -8.42 -15.24
N ALA A 158 15.29 -9.65 -15.51
CA ALA A 158 16.13 -10.74 -15.99
C ALA A 158 16.69 -10.52 -17.41
N MET A 159 16.14 -9.55 -18.18
CA MET A 159 16.62 -9.25 -19.52
C MET A 159 17.86 -8.35 -19.47
N PRO A 160 18.99 -8.75 -20.08
CA PRO A 160 20.24 -8.01 -19.97
C PRO A 160 20.16 -6.57 -20.49
N GLY A 161 20.65 -5.63 -19.69
CA GLY A 161 20.86 -4.24 -20.10
C GLY A 161 19.59 -3.37 -20.17
N LEU A 162 18.45 -3.84 -19.67
CA LEU A 162 17.23 -3.04 -19.61
C LEU A 162 17.28 -2.02 -18.46
N PRO A 163 17.08 -0.72 -18.73
CA PRO A 163 17.06 0.31 -17.70
C PRO A 163 15.64 0.49 -17.11
N LEU A 164 15.03 -0.60 -16.61
CA LEU A 164 13.65 -0.61 -16.13
C LEU A 164 13.49 -0.86 -14.62
N SER A 165 14.59 -1.06 -13.88
CA SER A 165 14.50 -1.53 -12.49
C SER A 165 13.68 -0.60 -11.59
N LYS A 166 13.77 0.71 -11.77
CA LYS A 166 12.99 1.67 -10.97
C LYS A 166 11.49 1.55 -11.24
N GLU A 167 11.11 1.49 -12.51
CA GLU A 167 9.73 1.32 -12.96
C GLU A 167 9.16 -0.04 -12.50
N ASN A 168 9.96 -1.10 -12.65
CA ASN A 168 9.66 -2.46 -12.24
C ASN A 168 9.49 -2.60 -10.72
N ASP A 169 10.33 -1.93 -9.91
CA ASP A 169 10.20 -1.88 -8.45
C ASP A 169 8.91 -1.16 -8.03
N GLY A 170 8.60 -0.05 -8.71
CA GLY A 170 7.37 0.70 -8.52
C GLY A 170 6.13 -0.16 -8.74
N PHE A 171 6.10 -0.87 -9.87
CA PHE A 171 5.01 -1.78 -10.21
C PHE A 171 4.95 -2.98 -9.25
N SER A 172 6.09 -3.60 -8.93
CA SER A 172 6.17 -4.73 -8.00
C SER A 172 5.49 -4.44 -6.67
N ARG A 173 5.78 -3.28 -6.07
CA ARG A 173 5.21 -2.90 -4.77
C ARG A 173 3.70 -2.76 -4.82
N ILE A 174 3.16 -2.10 -5.84
CA ILE A 174 1.72 -1.89 -5.93
C ILE A 174 0.98 -3.15 -6.40
N ALA A 175 1.61 -4.01 -7.19
CA ALA A 175 1.08 -5.32 -7.56
C ALA A 175 0.98 -6.25 -6.34
N LEU A 176 2.00 -6.26 -5.47
CA LEU A 176 1.98 -7.00 -4.21
C LEU A 176 0.91 -6.48 -3.25
N LEU A 177 0.70 -5.15 -3.19
CA LEU A 177 -0.40 -4.58 -2.40
C LEU A 177 -1.75 -5.06 -2.94
N SER A 178 -1.96 -4.97 -4.25
CA SER A 178 -3.19 -5.47 -4.90
C SER A 178 -3.40 -6.96 -4.65
N GLN A 179 -2.35 -7.77 -4.72
CA GLN A 179 -2.42 -9.21 -4.42
C GLN A 179 -2.90 -9.43 -2.99
N ALA A 180 -2.30 -8.73 -2.02
CA ALA A 180 -2.66 -8.85 -0.61
C ALA A 180 -4.12 -8.44 -0.36
N VAL A 181 -4.55 -7.32 -0.95
CA VAL A 181 -5.93 -6.81 -0.82
C VAL A 181 -6.94 -7.79 -1.40
N VAL A 182 -6.74 -8.27 -2.62
CA VAL A 182 -7.68 -9.21 -3.26
C VAL A 182 -7.67 -10.56 -2.52
N SER A 183 -6.51 -11.01 -2.05
CA SER A 183 -6.40 -12.24 -1.23
C SER A 183 -7.12 -12.13 0.10
N TYR A 184 -7.08 -10.96 0.74
CA TYR A 184 -7.81 -10.70 1.98
C TYR A 184 -9.33 -10.86 1.81
N LEU A 185 -9.87 -10.52 0.63
CA LEU A 185 -11.31 -10.61 0.34
C LEU A 185 -11.76 -11.96 -0.23
N ALA A 186 -10.82 -12.77 -0.72
CA ALA A 186 -11.09 -14.12 -1.20
C ALA A 186 -11.22 -15.15 -0.05
N ASN A 187 -10.78 -14.79 1.16
CA ASN A 187 -10.84 -15.63 2.36
C ASN A 187 -12.04 -15.28 3.25
#